data_AF-A0ABC9VAE6-F1
#
_entry.id   AF-A0ABC9VAE6-F1
#
_cell.length_a   1.000
_cell.length_b   1.000
_cell.length_c   1.000
_cell.angle_alpha   90.00
_cell.angle_beta   90.00
_cell.angle_gamma   90.00
#
_symmetry.space_group_name_H-M   'P 1'
#
loop_
_entity.id
_entity.type
_entity.pdbx_description
1 polymer ?
#
loop_
_entity_poly.entity_id
_entity_poly.type
_entity_poly.pdbx_seq_one_letter_code
_entity_poly.pdbx_strand_id
1 'polypeptide(L)'
;MKIVIQALVVSFIIHLIYIVGMMLVGYIKTSNYKPDIANGWEKVETLQNEVAFGTVGSPLFFLFTFVGVALICGLIIFLYSKIA
;
A
#
# COMPACT_ATOMS: atom_id res chain seq x y z
N MET A 1 22.84 3.87 16.09
CA MET A 1 22.03 4.94 15.45
C MET A 1 21.02 5.45 16.46
N LYS A 2 20.58 6.71 16.39
CA LYS A 2 19.46 7.17 17.25
C LYS A 2 18.23 6.29 16.98
N ILE A 3 17.51 5.86 18.01
CA ILE A 3 16.30 4.99 17.91
C ILE A 3 15.33 5.50 16.85
N VAL A 4 15.19 6.83 16.75
CA VAL A 4 14.37 7.51 15.73
C VAL A 4 14.76 7.10 14.31
N ILE A 5 16.06 7.05 13.97
CA ILE A 5 16.52 6.69 12.62
C ILE A 5 16.24 5.21 12.35
N GLN A 6 16.46 4.33 13.33
CA GLN A 6 16.16 2.91 13.18
C GLN A 6 14.66 2.68 12.94
N ALA A 7 13.81 3.36 13.70
CA ALA A 7 12.37 3.27 13.55
C ALA A 7 11.88 3.75 12.18
N LEU A 8 12.44 4.85 11.66
CA LEU A 8 12.13 5.34 10.32
C LEU A 8 12.58 4.36 9.23
N VAL A 9 13.77 3.78 9.35
CA VAL A 9 14.29 2.78 8.39
C VAL A 9 13.42 1.52 8.40
N VAL A 10 13.05 1.01 9.57
CA VAL A 10 12.17 -0.16 9.69
C VAL A 10 10.79 0.14 9.09
N SER A 11 10.19 1.29 9.40
CA SER A 11 8.92 1.72 8.81
C SER A 11 9.02 1.80 7.28
N PHE A 12 10.12 2.35 6.75
CA PHE A 12 10.36 2.43 5.32
C PHE A 12 10.40 1.06 4.65
N ILE A 13 11.12 0.10 5.24
CA ILE A 13 11.21 -1.27 4.72
C ILE A 13 9.83 -1.93 4.71
N ILE A 14 9.03 -1.77 5.78
CA ILE A 14 7.66 -2.32 5.85
C ILE A 14 6.79 -1.78 4.71
N HIS A 15 6.82 -0.46 4.48
CA HIS A 15 6.03 0.15 3.40
C HIS A 15 6.51 -0.28 2.02
N LEU A 16 7.82 -0.41 1.83
CA LEU A 16 8.39 -0.89 0.57
C LEU A 16 7.91 -2.33 0.27
N ILE A 17 7.95 -3.21 1.26
CA ILE A 17 7.44 -4.59 1.13
C ILE A 17 5.95 -4.58 0.78
N TYR A 18 5.14 -3.75 1.45
CA TYR A 18 3.71 -3.62 1.17
C TYR A 18 3.45 -3.19 -0.28
N ILE A 19 4.13 -2.15 -0.75
CA ILE A 19 3.96 -1.63 -2.13
C ILE A 19 4.38 -2.68 -3.16
N VAL A 20 5.54 -3.31 -2.97
CA VAL A 20 6.03 -4.38 -3.87
C VAL A 20 5.06 -5.56 -3.89
N GLY A 21 4.55 -5.98 -2.72
CA GLY A 21 3.58 -7.06 -2.61
C GLY A 21 2.28 -6.75 -3.34
N MET A 22 1.75 -5.53 -3.17
CA MET A 22 0.55 -5.08 -3.88
C MET A 22 0.76 -5.02 -5.40
N MET A 23 1.90 -4.52 -5.86
CA MET A 23 2.25 -4.51 -7.28
C MET A 23 2.35 -5.94 -7.84
N LEU A 24 2.98 -6.87 -7.12
CA LEU A 24 3.10 -8.26 -7.55
C LEU A 24 1.73 -8.94 -7.66
N VAL A 25 0.87 -8.78 -6.66
CA VAL A 25 -0.49 -9.34 -6.68
C VAL A 25 -1.30 -8.74 -7.83
N GLY A 26 -1.21 -7.42 -8.04
CA GLY A 26 -1.82 -6.74 -9.16
C GLY A 26 -1.33 -7.29 -10.50
N TYR A 27 -0.02 -7.41 -10.66
CA TYR A 27 0.61 -7.97 -11.86
C TYR A 27 0.13 -9.39 -12.16
N ILE A 28 0.10 -10.28 -11.16
CA ILE A 28 -0.38 -11.66 -11.34
C ILE A 28 -1.85 -11.66 -11.78
N LYS A 29 -2.70 -10.84 -11.15
CA LYS A 29 -4.12 -10.74 -11.51
C LYS A 29 -4.31 -10.24 -12.94
N THR A 30 -3.62 -9.16 -13.31
CA THR A 30 -3.70 -8.57 -14.65
C THR A 30 -3.14 -9.52 -15.71
N SER A 31 -2.02 -10.19 -15.45
CA SER A 31 -1.42 -11.14 -16.39
C SER A 31 -2.28 -12.39 -16.63
N ASN A 32 -3.07 -12.81 -15.65
CA ASN A 32 -3.98 -13.96 -15.78
C ASN A 32 -5.39 -13.56 -16.23
N TYR A 33 -5.68 -12.26 -16.33
CA TYR A 33 -6.98 -11.79 -16.74
C TYR A 33 -7.17 -11.97 -18.25
N LYS A 34 -8.24 -12.68 -18.64
CA LYS A 34 -8.68 -12.77 -20.03
C LYS A 34 -9.76 -11.71 -20.26
N PRO A 35 -9.50 -10.66 -21.04
CA PRO A 35 -10.50 -9.63 -21.30
C PRO A 35 -11.62 -10.19 -22.18
N ASP A 36 -12.87 -10.03 -21.73
CA ASP A 36 -14.05 -10.32 -22.53
C ASP A 36 -14.42 -9.08 -23.36
N ILE A 37 -13.83 -9.00 -24.55
CA ILE A 37 -13.97 -7.83 -25.43
C ILE A 37 -15.37 -7.77 -26.06
N ALA A 38 -15.99 -8.92 -26.34
CA ALA A 38 -17.30 -8.99 -26.99
C ALA A 38 -18.41 -8.47 -26.08
N ASN A 39 -18.46 -8.92 -24.83
CA ASN A 39 -19.43 -8.40 -23.85
C ASN A 39 -19.03 -7.03 -23.29
N GLY A 40 -17.73 -6.67 -23.34
CA GLY A 40 -17.23 -5.36 -22.91
C GLY A 40 -17.63 -4.21 -23.84
N TRP A 41 -17.72 -4.47 -25.16
CA TRP A 41 -18.10 -3.49 -26.17
C TRP A 41 -19.57 -3.05 -26.06
N GLU A 42 -20.49 -3.99 -25.77
CA GLU A 42 -21.90 -3.66 -25.53
C GLU A 42 -22.13 -2.86 -24.23
N LYS A 43 -21.18 -2.92 -23.29
CA LYS A 43 -21.27 -2.22 -21.99
C LYS A 43 -20.53 -0.88 -21.95
N VAL A 44 -19.99 -0.38 -23.07
CA VAL A 44 -19.18 0.86 -23.08
C VAL A 44 -19.96 2.08 -22.58
N GLU A 45 -21.26 2.18 -22.89
CA GLU A 45 -22.13 3.26 -22.40
C GLU A 45 -22.48 3.13 -20.90
N THR A 46 -22.57 1.90 -20.38
CA THR A 46 -22.77 1.65 -18.95
C THR A 46 -21.48 1.86 -18.17
N LEU A 47 -20.33 1.48 -18.73
CA LEU A 47 -19.02 1.66 -18.15
C LEU A 47 -18.74 3.14 -17.87
N GLN A 48 -18.94 4.08 -18.81
CA GLN A 48 -18.65 5.50 -18.55
C GLN A 48 -19.39 6.11 -17.34
N ASN A 49 -20.59 5.62 -17.01
CA ASN A 49 -21.36 6.07 -15.83
C ASN A 49 -21.04 5.25 -14.55
N GLU A 50 -20.44 4.07 -14.69
CA GLU A 50 -20.01 3.18 -13.59
C GLU A 50 -18.51 3.33 -13.25
N VAL A 51 -17.67 3.90 -14.14
CA VAL A 51 -16.31 4.36 -13.81
C VAL A 51 -16.40 5.69 -13.05
N ALA A 52 -17.06 5.68 -11.90
CA ALA A 52 -16.51 6.46 -10.82
C ALA A 52 -15.06 5.99 -10.71
N PHE A 53 -14.08 6.85 -11.03
CA PHE A 53 -12.68 6.59 -10.70
C PHE A 53 -12.70 6.17 -9.23
N GLY A 54 -12.58 4.86 -8.97
CA GLY A 54 -12.94 4.31 -7.67
C GLY A 54 -12.24 5.12 -6.61
N THR A 55 -12.95 5.56 -5.56
CA THR A 55 -12.42 6.53 -4.60
C THR A 55 -11.01 6.15 -4.17
N VAL A 56 -10.02 6.84 -4.72
CA VAL A 56 -8.63 6.63 -4.37
C VAL A 56 -8.41 7.38 -3.06
N GLY A 57 -7.96 6.66 -2.04
CA GLY A 57 -7.59 7.28 -0.77
C GLY A 57 -6.57 8.40 -0.99
N SER A 58 -6.65 9.46 -0.18
CA SER A 58 -5.70 10.57 -0.28
C SER A 58 -4.25 10.06 -0.20
N PRO A 59 -3.33 10.50 -1.08
CA PRO A 59 -1.90 10.17 -0.99
C PRO A 59 -1.29 10.49 0.38
N LEU A 60 -1.87 11.44 1.12
CA LEU A 60 -1.47 11.80 2.48
C LEU A 60 -1.63 10.64 3.47
N PHE A 61 -2.50 9.67 3.18
CA PHE A 61 -2.68 8.48 4.01
C PHE A 61 -1.40 7.65 4.14
N PHE A 62 -0.56 7.62 3.10
CA PHE A 62 0.76 6.98 3.17
C PHE A 62 1.70 7.69 4.15
N LEU A 63 1.63 9.01 4.27
CA LEU A 63 2.43 9.75 5.25
C LEU A 63 1.98 9.46 6.68
N PHE A 64 0.65 9.44 6.92
CA PHE A 64 0.11 9.13 8.25
C PHE A 64 0.45 7.71 8.68
N THR A 65 0.30 6.73 7.79
CA THR A 65 0.66 5.33 8.06
C THR A 65 2.16 5.16 8.26
N PHE A 66 2.99 5.83 7.47
CA PHE A 66 4.45 5.82 7.64
C PHE A 66 4.89 6.34 9.02
N VAL A 67 4.35 7.49 9.45
CA VAL A 67 4.64 8.07 10.76
C VAL A 67 4.09 7.16 11.87
N GLY A 68 2.86 6.67 11.74
CA GLY A 68 2.25 5.77 12.72
C GLY A 68 3.04 4.49 12.94
N VAL A 69 3.46 3.83 11.85
CA VAL A 69 4.31 2.62 11.93
C VAL A 69 5.69 2.95 12.52
N ALA A 70 6.29 4.09 12.15
CA ALA A 70 7.57 4.51 12.73
C ALA A 70 7.46 4.74 14.24
N LEU A 71 6.37 5.33 14.72
CA LEU A 71 6.12 5.50 16.16
C LEU A 71 6.02 4.15 16.87
N ILE A 72 5.27 3.19 16.31
CA ILE A 72 5.12 1.83 16.86
C ILE A 72 6.49 1.13 16.91
N CYS A 73 7.24 1.12 15.80
CA CYS A 73 8.56 0.52 15.74
C CYS A 73 9.53 1.16 16.74
N GLY A 74 9.50 2.49 16.87
CA GLY A 74 10.32 3.23 17.84
C GLY A 74 9.98 2.86 19.28
N LEU A 75 8.68 2.73 19.61
CA LEU A 75 8.21 2.28 20.91
C LEU A 75 8.70 0.86 21.23
N ILE A 76 8.58 -0.06 20.27
CA ILE A 76 9.07 -1.44 20.42
C ILE A 76 10.57 -1.45 20.67
N ILE A 77 11.37 -0.79 19.82
CA ILE A 77 12.83 -0.72 19.96
C ILE A 77 13.21 -0.12 21.32
N PHE A 78 12.54 0.96 21.73
CA PHE A 78 12.78 1.61 23.01
C PHE A 78 12.47 0.68 24.20
N LEU A 79 11.32 0.01 24.20
CA LEU A 79 10.94 -0.94 25.24
C LEU A 79 11.94 -2.10 25.32
N TYR A 80 12.33 -2.68 24.18
CA TYR A 80 13.35 -3.72 24.14
C TYR A 80 14.69 -3.25 24.71
N SER A 81 15.11 -2.03 24.39
CA SER A 81 16.37 -1.46 24.91
C SER A 81 16.36 -1.20 26.41
N LYS A 82 15.18 -1.17 27.06
CA LYS A 82 15.03 -0.94 28.50
C LYS A 82 14.86 -2.25 29.29
N ILE A 83 14.42 -3.31 28.62
CA ILE A 83 14.22 -4.65 29.19
C ILE A 83 15.51 -5.49 29.08
N ALA A 84 16.30 -5.29 28.03
CA ALA A 84 17.56 -5.99 27.76
C ALA A 84 18.76 -5.37 28.48
#